data_AF-A0A960VAZ7-F1
#
_entry.id   AF-A0A960VAZ7-F1
#
_cell.length_a   1.000
_cell.length_b   1.000
_cell.length_c   1.000
_cell.angle_alpha   90.00
_cell.angle_beta   90.00
_cell.angle_gamma   90.00
#
_symmetry.space_group_name_H-M   'P 1'
#
loop_
_entity.id
_entity.type
_entity.pdbx_description
1 polymer ?
#
loop_
_entity_poly.entity_id
_entity_poly.type
_entity_poly.pdbx_seq_one_letter_code
_entity_poly.pdbx_strand_id
1 'polypeptide(L)'
;MKKDSDLDGHPIEGSIWENYVFMELIKSGNYKIGYNLFYYRDQNGVEIDFLIEQGKKIQLMEAKKAERPNESKLNFKKVAPLFPKYEVENILACTNPEKRYMKFKEYNVWNPMYIDLVES
;
A
#
# COMPACT_ATOMS: atom_id res chain seq x y z
N MET A 1 9.49 -22.95 -22.49
CA MET A 1 8.09 -22.57 -22.18
C MET A 1 8.10 -21.91 -20.82
N LYS A 2 7.85 -20.58 -20.75
CA LYS A 2 7.44 -19.98 -19.48
C LYS A 2 6.11 -20.64 -19.13
N LYS A 3 6.06 -21.26 -17.97
CA LYS A 3 4.78 -21.69 -17.39
C LYS A 3 4.23 -20.39 -16.83
N ASP A 4 3.59 -19.59 -17.69
CA ASP A 4 2.79 -18.46 -17.23
C ASP A 4 1.87 -19.05 -16.17
N SER A 5 1.99 -18.56 -14.94
CA SER A 5 1.14 -19.04 -13.88
C SER A 5 -0.29 -18.72 -14.30
N ASP A 6 -1.26 -19.61 -14.12
CA ASP A 6 -2.66 -19.39 -14.54
C ASP A 6 -3.32 -18.15 -13.90
N LEU A 7 -2.55 -17.39 -13.11
CA LEU A 7 -2.92 -16.20 -12.36
C LEU A 7 -2.38 -14.90 -12.95
N ASP A 8 -1.40 -14.93 -13.87
CA ASP A 8 -0.80 -13.71 -14.42
C ASP A 8 -1.84 -12.96 -15.29
N GLY A 9 -2.25 -11.78 -14.85
CA GLY A 9 -3.31 -10.98 -15.46
C GLY A 9 -4.73 -11.40 -15.08
N HIS A 10 -4.90 -12.41 -14.23
CA HIS A 10 -6.22 -12.82 -13.73
C HIS A 10 -6.72 -11.81 -12.68
N PRO A 11 -8.01 -11.43 -12.62
CA PRO A 11 -8.52 -10.45 -11.66
C PRO A 11 -8.19 -10.75 -10.19
N ILE A 12 -8.10 -12.04 -9.84
CA ILE A 12 -7.76 -12.51 -8.48
C ILE A 12 -6.33 -12.15 -8.05
N GLU A 13 -5.44 -11.88 -9.00
CA GLU A 13 -4.04 -11.57 -8.77
C GLU A 13 -3.86 -10.34 -7.87
N GLY A 14 -4.65 -9.29 -8.13
CA GLY A 14 -4.65 -8.08 -7.33
C GLY A 14 -5.09 -8.35 -5.89
N SER A 15 -6.20 -9.06 -5.71
CA SER A 15 -6.71 -9.41 -4.38
C SER A 15 -5.76 -10.29 -3.58
N ILE A 16 -5.03 -11.20 -4.23
CA ILE A 16 -3.99 -12.02 -3.58
C ILE A 16 -2.86 -11.12 -3.08
N TRP A 17 -2.43 -10.14 -3.87
CA TRP A 17 -1.38 -9.20 -3.49
C TRP A 17 -1.81 -8.26 -2.35
N GLU A 18 -3.01 -7.70 -2.44
CA GLU A 18 -3.60 -6.89 -1.36
C GLU A 18 -3.65 -7.69 -0.06
N ASN A 19 -4.11 -8.94 -0.10
CA ASN A 19 -4.14 -9.81 1.06
C ASN A 19 -2.73 -10.15 1.58
N TYR A 20 -1.75 -10.34 0.69
CA TYR A 20 -0.35 -10.54 1.08
C TYR A 20 0.19 -9.32 1.84
N VAL A 21 0.01 -8.11 1.28
CA VAL A 21 0.41 -6.85 1.92
C VAL A 21 -0.24 -6.71 3.30
N PHE A 22 -1.54 -6.99 3.40
CA PHE A 22 -2.27 -6.98 4.66
C PHE A 22 -1.63 -7.92 5.69
N MET A 23 -1.33 -9.16 5.32
CA MET A 23 -0.70 -10.12 6.22
C MET A 23 0.67 -9.66 6.71
N GLU A 24 1.48 -9.03 5.87
CA GLU A 24 2.77 -8.45 6.28
C GLU A 24 2.58 -7.29 7.28
N LEU A 25 1.58 -6.42 7.06
CA LEU A 25 1.26 -5.37 8.04
C LEU A 25 0.89 -5.98 9.41
N ILE A 26 0.06 -7.03 9.44
CA ILE A 26 -0.33 -7.67 10.71
C ILE A 26 0.85 -8.35 11.42
N LYS A 27 1.71 -9.04 10.66
CA LYS A 27 2.89 -9.74 11.22
C LYS A 27 3.84 -8.81 11.96
N SER A 28 3.93 -7.55 11.52
CA SER A 28 4.78 -6.54 12.16
C SER A 28 4.42 -6.24 13.63
N GLY A 29 3.21 -6.60 14.07
CA GLY A 29 2.71 -6.37 15.43
C GLY A 29 2.41 -4.91 15.79
N ASN A 30 2.81 -3.95 14.95
CA ASN A 30 2.61 -2.51 15.16
C ASN A 30 1.29 -1.99 14.61
N TYR A 31 0.64 -2.75 13.73
CA TYR A 31 -0.63 -2.42 13.11
C TYR A 31 -1.73 -3.36 13.61
N LYS A 32 -2.79 -2.78 14.18
CA LYS A 32 -3.92 -3.44 14.83
C LYS A 32 -5.21 -3.08 14.10
N ILE A 33 -5.85 -4.11 13.55
CA ILE A 33 -7.10 -4.00 12.80
C ILE A 33 -8.17 -3.31 13.65
N GLY A 34 -8.83 -2.30 13.09
CA GLY A 34 -9.92 -1.59 13.77
C GLY A 34 -9.46 -0.67 14.91
N TYR A 35 -8.16 -0.58 15.18
CA TYR A 35 -7.58 0.37 16.12
C TYR A 35 -6.77 1.43 15.39
N ASN A 36 -5.79 1.01 14.60
CA ASN A 36 -4.94 1.92 13.84
C ASN A 36 -4.65 1.46 12.41
N LEU A 37 -5.31 0.39 11.94
CA LEU A 37 -5.26 -0.09 10.56
C LEU A 37 -6.69 -0.26 10.04
N PHE A 38 -6.99 0.41 8.95
CA PHE A 38 -8.33 0.51 8.36
C PHE A 38 -8.27 0.38 6.84
N TYR A 39 -9.38 -0.04 6.23
CA TYR A 39 -9.64 0.16 4.80
C TYR A 39 -10.30 1.53 4.61
N TYR A 40 -9.99 2.24 3.53
CA TYR A 40 -10.60 3.54 3.23
C TYR A 40 -11.36 3.51 1.90
N ARG A 41 -12.61 3.97 1.93
CA ARG A 41 -13.43 4.22 0.75
C ARG A 41 -14.35 5.40 1.01
N ASP A 42 -14.43 6.33 0.04
CA ASP A 42 -15.38 7.44 0.09
C ASP A 42 -16.70 7.14 -0.66
N GLN A 43 -17.66 8.05 -0.53
CA GLN A 43 -18.96 7.95 -1.19
C GLN A 43 -18.91 8.00 -2.73
N ASN A 44 -17.81 8.48 -3.30
CA ASN A 44 -17.59 8.54 -4.75
C ASN A 44 -16.85 7.31 -5.28
N GLY A 45 -16.51 6.36 -4.40
CA GLY A 45 -15.76 5.15 -4.75
C GLY A 45 -14.26 5.36 -4.87
N VAL A 46 -13.71 6.44 -4.31
CA VAL A 46 -12.24 6.61 -4.18
C VAL A 46 -11.76 5.71 -3.04
N GLU A 47 -10.81 4.84 -3.35
CA GLU A 47 -10.29 3.83 -2.43
C GLU A 47 -8.79 4.05 -2.15
N ILE A 48 -8.39 3.72 -0.93
CA ILE A 48 -7.01 3.48 -0.49
C ILE A 48 -7.04 2.14 0.25
N ASP A 49 -6.17 1.21 -0.17
CA ASP A 49 -6.18 -0.17 0.32
C ASP A 49 -5.96 -0.24 1.84
N PHE A 50 -5.04 0.56 2.38
CA PHE A 50 -4.85 0.68 3.83
C PHE A 50 -4.62 2.13 4.28
N LEU A 51 -5.33 2.51 5.33
CA LEU A 51 -5.10 3.74 6.10
C LEU A 51 -4.62 3.34 7.48
N ILE A 52 -3.45 3.84 7.87
CA ILE A 52 -2.83 3.55 9.16
C ILE A 52 -2.67 4.85 9.95
N GLU A 53 -3.16 4.87 11.18
CA GLU A 53 -3.05 6.04 12.07
C GLU A 53 -1.94 5.83 13.13
N GLN A 54 -1.02 6.76 13.24
CA GLN A 54 0.05 6.72 14.25
C GLN A 54 0.23 8.10 14.87
N GLY A 55 -0.58 8.40 15.90
CA GLY A 55 -0.55 9.69 16.57
C GLY A 55 -0.94 10.82 15.62
N LYS A 56 0.03 11.68 15.24
CA LYS A 56 -0.18 12.76 14.27
C LYS A 56 0.18 12.40 12.82
N LYS A 57 0.49 11.13 12.56
CA LYS A 57 0.85 10.62 11.24
C LYS A 57 -0.28 9.76 10.68
N ILE A 58 -0.56 9.90 9.40
CA ILE A 58 -1.41 8.99 8.64
C ILE A 58 -0.57 8.40 7.51
N GLN A 59 -0.53 7.07 7.42
CA GLN A 59 0.03 6.38 6.26
C GLN A 59 -1.12 5.95 5.35
N LEU A 60 -1.12 6.44 4.12
CA LEU A 60 -2.03 5.99 3.07
C LEU A 60 -1.28 5.02 2.18
N MET A 61 -1.77 3.79 2.06
CA MET A 61 -1.10 2.74 1.32
C MET A 61 -1.98 2.19 0.20
N GLU A 62 -1.39 2.10 -0.99
CA GLU A 62 -1.98 1.34 -2.10
C GLU A 62 -1.10 0.13 -2.44
N ALA A 63 -1.75 -1.03 -2.58
CA ALA A 63 -1.13 -2.30 -2.92
C ALA A 63 -1.37 -2.59 -4.41
N LYS A 64 -0.29 -2.69 -5.20
CA LYS A 64 -0.36 -2.99 -6.63
C LYS A 64 0.62 -4.10 -7.01
N LYS A 65 0.12 -5.23 -7.53
CA LYS A 65 0.95 -6.30 -8.10
C LYS A 65 1.49 -5.89 -9.47
N ALA A 66 2.47 -4.99 -9.47
CA ALA A 66 3.22 -4.59 -10.64
C ALA A 66 4.58 -4.03 -10.20
N GLU A 67 5.64 -4.29 -10.97
CA GLU A 67 6.96 -3.72 -10.67
C GLU A 67 6.99 -2.20 -10.83
N ARG A 68 6.22 -1.68 -11.80
CA ARG A 68 6.08 -0.24 -12.09
C ARG A 68 4.60 0.11 -12.26
N PRO A 69 3.86 0.33 -11.17
CA PRO A 69 2.46 0.73 -11.24
C PRO A 69 2.28 2.07 -11.97
N ASN A 70 1.17 2.23 -12.68
CA ASN A 70 0.83 3.49 -13.33
C ASN A 70 0.36 4.52 -12.29
N GLU A 71 1.14 5.58 -12.10
CA GLU A 71 0.87 6.64 -11.11
C GLU A 71 -0.50 7.31 -11.27
N SER A 72 -1.03 7.38 -12.50
CA SER A 72 -2.33 8.00 -12.75
C SER A 72 -3.51 7.23 -12.16
N LYS A 73 -3.28 5.97 -11.77
CA LYS A 73 -4.27 5.12 -11.09
C LYS A 73 -4.24 5.24 -9.57
N LEU A 74 -3.27 5.96 -9.01
CA LEU A 74 -3.15 6.18 -7.57
C LEU A 74 -4.04 7.34 -7.11
N ASN A 75 -4.66 7.19 -5.95
CA ASN A 75 -5.61 8.12 -5.36
C ASN A 75 -5.01 9.01 -4.27
N PHE A 76 -3.71 8.90 -3.97
CA PHE A 76 -3.04 9.70 -2.94
C PHE A 76 -3.32 11.20 -3.05
N LYS A 77 -3.28 11.77 -4.26
CA LYS A 77 -3.54 13.21 -4.50
C LYS A 77 -4.99 13.63 -4.17
N LYS A 78 -5.93 12.69 -4.19
CA LYS A 78 -7.34 12.93 -3.82
C LYS A 78 -7.56 12.78 -2.32
N VAL A 79 -6.89 11.80 -1.69
CA VAL A 79 -7.16 11.40 -0.31
C VAL A 79 -6.26 12.10 0.71
N ALA A 80 -4.98 12.30 0.42
CA ALA A 80 -4.04 12.97 1.34
C ALA A 80 -4.52 14.36 1.80
N PRO A 81 -5.08 15.24 0.94
CA PRO A 81 -5.57 16.55 1.35
C PRO A 81 -6.73 16.52 2.36
N LEU A 82 -7.40 15.37 2.52
CA LEU A 82 -8.51 15.21 3.47
C LEU A 82 -8.04 15.15 4.93
N PHE A 83 -6.72 15.02 5.16
CA PHE A 83 -6.12 14.93 6.49
C PHE A 83 -5.21 16.13 6.80
N PRO A 84 -5.70 17.39 6.74
CA PRO A 84 -4.84 18.59 6.81
C PRO A 84 -4.17 18.82 8.16
N LYS A 85 -4.57 18.09 9.21
CA LYS A 85 -4.00 18.18 10.56
C LYS A 85 -2.91 17.12 10.84
N TYR A 86 -2.70 16.20 9.90
CA TYR A 86 -1.79 15.08 10.03
C TYR A 86 -0.59 15.23 9.10
N GLU A 87 0.54 14.66 9.50
CA GLU A 87 1.63 14.36 8.58
C GLU A 87 1.20 13.14 7.76
N VAL A 88 1.02 13.32 6.45
CA VAL A 88 0.57 12.24 5.57
C VAL A 88 1.77 11.63 4.84
N GLU A 89 1.95 10.33 5.00
CA GLU A 89 2.90 9.53 4.23
C GLU A 89 2.13 8.65 3.23
N ASN A 90 2.42 8.80 1.94
CA ASN A 90 1.85 7.93 0.92
C ASN A 90 2.82 6.78 0.63
N ILE A 91 2.34 5.54 0.58
CA ILE A 91 3.16 4.35 0.39
C ILE A 91 2.55 3.48 -0.72
N LEU A 92 3.34 3.19 -1.75
CA LEU A 92 3.02 2.23 -2.78
C LEU A 92 3.66 0.88 -2.43
N ALA A 93 2.84 -0.09 -2.03
CA ALA A 93 3.24 -1.46 -1.80
C ALA A 93 3.19 -2.25 -3.11
N CYS A 94 4.34 -2.49 -3.74
CA CYS A 94 4.40 -3.10 -5.06
C CYS A 94 5.58 -4.08 -5.23
N THR A 95 5.59 -4.82 -6.33
CA THR A 95 6.59 -5.86 -6.60
C THR A 95 7.88 -5.30 -7.19
N ASN A 96 8.19 -4.02 -6.97
CA ASN A 96 9.43 -3.41 -7.46
C ASN A 96 10.66 -4.16 -6.89
N PRO A 97 11.68 -4.50 -7.70
CA PRO A 97 12.77 -5.39 -7.29
C PRO A 97 13.76 -4.81 -6.26
N GLU A 98 13.65 -3.53 -5.92
CA GLU A 98 14.55 -2.89 -4.97
C GLU A 98 14.33 -3.43 -3.55
N LYS A 99 15.41 -3.88 -2.92
CA LYS A 99 15.41 -4.44 -1.55
C LYS A 99 15.58 -3.37 -0.48
N ARG A 100 15.05 -2.17 -0.73
CA ARG A 100 15.10 -1.03 0.19
C ARG A 100 13.86 -0.16 0.04
N TYR A 101 13.50 0.54 1.11
CA TYR A 101 12.43 1.51 1.09
C TYR A 101 12.89 2.73 0.28
N MET A 102 12.14 3.09 -0.74
CA MET A 102 12.50 4.19 -1.61
C MET A 102 11.65 5.40 -1.32
N LYS A 103 12.30 6.52 -0.97
CA LYS A 103 11.61 7.78 -0.72
C LYS A 103 11.56 8.62 -1.99
N PHE A 104 10.36 9.00 -2.41
CA PHE A 104 10.16 9.99 -3.47
C PHE A 104 9.37 11.19 -2.94
N LYS A 105 9.25 12.21 -3.79
CA LYS A 105 8.59 13.46 -3.42
C LYS A 105 7.09 13.29 -3.16
N GLU A 106 6.41 12.42 -3.91
CA GLU A 106 4.94 12.28 -3.87
C GLU A 106 4.47 11.07 -3.06
N TYR A 107 5.21 9.96 -3.12
CA TYR A 107 4.93 8.72 -2.40
C TYR A 107 6.22 7.92 -2.22
N ASN A 108 6.25 7.04 -1.24
CA ASN A 108 7.33 6.11 -1.00
C ASN A 108 6.99 4.76 -1.61
N VAL A 109 7.99 3.95 -1.94
CA VAL A 109 7.80 2.60 -2.49
C VAL A 109 8.35 1.58 -1.51
N TRP A 110 7.52 0.58 -1.23
CA TRP A 110 7.82 -0.54 -0.36
C TRP A 110 7.54 -1.84 -1.08
N ASN A 111 8.49 -2.78 -1.01
CA ASN A 111 8.25 -4.16 -1.42
C ASN A 111 8.17 -5.05 -0.17
N PRO A 112 6.96 -5.51 0.22
CA PRO A 112 6.74 -6.36 1.39
C PRO A 112 7.39 -7.74 1.30
N MET A 113 7.93 -8.14 0.14
CA MET A 113 8.66 -9.41 0.00
C MET A 113 10.09 -9.34 0.52
N TYR A 114 10.64 -8.13 0.72
CA TYR A 114 12.06 -7.95 1.04
C TYR A 114 12.32 -7.13 2.32
N ILE A 115 11.33 -6.39 2.81
CA ILE A 115 11.54 -5.37 3.84
C ILE A 115 10.36 -5.40 4.82
N ASP A 116 10.64 -5.44 6.12
CA ASP A 116 9.63 -5.13 7.13
C ASP A 116 9.48 -3.60 7.23
N LEU A 117 8.25 -3.11 7.08
CA LEU A 117 7.95 -1.67 7.09
C LEU A 117 8.29 -1.01 8.43
N VAL A 118 8.38 -1.78 9.52
CA VAL A 118 8.75 -1.27 10.84
C VAL A 118 10.24 -0.90 10.93
N GLU A 119 11.08 -1.50 10.10
CA GLU A 119 12.53 -1.30 10.09
C GLU A 119 12.99 -0.25 9.05
N SER A 120 12.05 0.38 8.33
CA SER A 120 12.30 1.24 7.16
C SER A 120 12.19 2.75 7.36
#